data_AF-W2VN00-F1
#
_entry.id   AF-W2VN00-F1
#
_cell.length_a   1.000
_cell.length_b   1.000
_cell.length_c   1.000
_cell.angle_alpha   90.00
_cell.angle_beta   90.00
_cell.angle_gamma   90.00
#
_symmetry.space_group_name_H-M   'P 1'
#
loop_
_entity.id
_entity.type
_entity.pdbx_description
1 polymer ?
#
loop_
_entity_poly.entity_id
_entity_poly.type
_entity_poly.pdbx_seq_one_letter_code
_entity_poly.pdbx_strand_id
1 'polypeptide(L)'
;MFTRKDYMNAAEYYMQKKYGEKFESEYIYEGSVYVHPKSNPYWHVVVDVETKDGMTYFHDNYVGYLKKEELEKYIYELVKPIYGECKVYTHPYGFPDDDSFLRDTDIFMYAKKSNFIIRIFVCSNRVDEEKKLVDICNILSNKKICGGRLVVTYLKEEDLQYLEEIYLDRLFNSEKFYKSLTVVYDRKKHSYDGEIYVTEGDEEYGK
;
A
#
# COMPACT_ATOMS: atom_id res chain seq x y z
N MET A 1 -20.75 -13.28 25.64
CA MET A 1 -19.56 -12.54 25.19
C MET A 1 -18.79 -13.46 24.26
N PHE A 2 -18.54 -13.06 23.02
CA PHE A 2 -17.81 -13.89 22.06
C PHE A 2 -16.34 -14.02 22.47
N THR A 3 -15.74 -15.18 22.22
CA THR A 3 -14.32 -15.42 22.45
C THR A 3 -13.50 -14.87 21.29
N ARG A 4 -12.19 -14.65 21.50
CA ARG A 4 -11.26 -14.29 20.41
C ARG A 4 -11.34 -15.27 19.23
N LYS A 5 -11.48 -16.56 19.53
CA LYS A 5 -11.62 -17.62 18.53
C LYS A 5 -12.91 -17.48 17.72
N ASP A 6 -14.02 -17.07 18.35
CA ASP A 6 -15.28 -16.86 17.64
C ASP A 6 -15.16 -15.72 16.63
N TYR A 7 -14.50 -14.62 16.99
CA TYR A 7 -14.24 -13.51 16.06
C TYR A 7 -13.33 -13.93 14.90
N MET A 8 -12.26 -14.68 15.16
CA MET A 8 -11.35 -15.20 14.13
C MET A 8 -12.08 -16.11 13.13
N ASN A 9 -12.84 -17.08 13.63
CA ASN A 9 -13.65 -17.96 12.78
C ASN A 9 -14.69 -17.19 11.97
N ALA A 10 -15.32 -16.17 12.57
CA ALA A 10 -16.31 -15.35 11.88
C ALA A 10 -15.69 -14.49 10.77
N ALA A 11 -14.49 -13.93 11.01
CA ALA A 11 -13.73 -13.20 10.00
C ALA A 11 -13.32 -14.12 8.83
N GLU A 12 -12.78 -15.31 9.10
CA GLU A 12 -12.47 -16.31 8.06
C GLU A 12 -13.71 -16.67 7.23
N TYR A 13 -14.84 -16.91 7.90
CA TYR A 13 -16.09 -17.24 7.22
C TYR A 13 -16.61 -16.06 6.37
N TYR A 14 -16.54 -14.83 6.88
CA TYR A 14 -16.88 -13.62 6.13
C TYR A 14 -16.03 -13.51 4.86
N MET A 15 -14.71 -13.63 4.99
CA MET A 15 -13.76 -13.54 3.88
C MET A 15 -14.00 -14.65 2.86
N GLN A 16 -14.20 -15.89 3.31
CA GLN A 16 -14.52 -17.01 2.43
C GLN A 16 -15.83 -16.80 1.68
N LYS A 17 -16.86 -16.28 2.34
CA LYS A 17 -18.16 -16.00 1.72
C LYS A 17 -18.07 -14.89 0.69
N LYS A 18 -17.30 -13.83 0.96
CA LYS A 18 -17.15 -12.67 0.06
C LYS A 18 -16.27 -12.96 -1.15
N TYR A 19 -15.17 -13.69 -0.97
CA TYR A 19 -14.14 -13.87 -2.01
C TYR A 19 -14.07 -15.27 -2.61
N GLY A 20 -14.71 -16.27 -2.00
CA GLY A 20 -14.75 -17.65 -2.50
C GLY A 20 -13.46 -18.44 -2.30
N GLU A 21 -12.54 -17.97 -1.44
CA GLU A 21 -11.28 -18.64 -1.13
C GLU A 21 -11.08 -18.83 0.38
N LYS A 22 -10.08 -19.63 0.77
CA LYS A 22 -9.83 -19.95 2.18
C LYS A 22 -8.83 -18.96 2.78
N PHE A 23 -9.15 -18.50 3.98
CA PHE A 23 -8.30 -17.63 4.79
C PHE A 23 -7.93 -18.33 6.10
N GLU A 24 -6.86 -17.85 6.73
CA GLU A 24 -6.46 -18.23 8.09
C GLU A 24 -6.25 -16.96 8.89
N SER A 25 -6.77 -16.94 10.12
CA SER A 25 -6.56 -15.85 11.06
C SER A 25 -5.22 -15.99 11.77
N GLU A 26 -4.51 -14.87 11.88
CA GLU A 26 -3.22 -14.77 12.55
C GLU A 26 -3.40 -14.34 14.01
N TYR A 27 -3.98 -13.16 14.20
CA TYR A 27 -4.16 -12.55 15.51
C TYR A 27 -5.26 -11.48 15.49
N ILE A 28 -5.61 -10.98 16.68
CA ILE A 28 -6.53 -9.84 16.86
C ILE A 28 -5.75 -8.69 17.46
N TYR A 29 -5.83 -7.52 16.83
CA TYR A 29 -5.21 -6.28 17.28
C TYR A 29 -6.17 -5.10 17.08
N GLU A 30 -6.29 -4.24 18.09
CA GLU A 30 -7.14 -3.02 18.07
C GLU A 30 -8.60 -3.21 17.59
N GLY A 31 -9.18 -4.40 17.81
CA GLY A 31 -10.55 -4.70 17.42
C GLY A 31 -10.70 -5.33 16.03
N SER A 32 -9.62 -5.39 15.26
CA SER A 32 -9.59 -6.04 13.95
C SER A 32 -8.94 -7.42 14.01
N VAL A 33 -9.40 -8.32 13.14
CA VAL A 33 -8.80 -9.65 12.92
C VAL A 33 -7.86 -9.55 11.73
N TYR A 34 -6.60 -9.95 11.93
CA TYR A 34 -5.62 -10.07 10.87
C TYR A 34 -5.70 -11.47 10.29
N VAL A 35 -5.85 -11.56 8.97
CA VAL A 35 -6.00 -12.81 8.24
C VAL A 35 -5.11 -12.80 7.00
N HIS A 36 -4.78 -13.97 6.47
CA HIS A 36 -4.15 -14.11 5.16
C HIS A 36 -4.89 -15.15 4.31
N PRO A 37 -4.89 -15.03 2.97
CA PRO A 37 -5.35 -16.12 2.13
C PRO A 37 -4.37 -17.29 2.25
N LYS A 38 -4.87 -18.54 2.24
CA LYS A 38 -3.98 -19.73 2.29
C LYS A 38 -3.04 -19.82 1.09
N SER A 39 -3.42 -19.21 -0.04
CA SER A 39 -2.62 -19.14 -1.26
C SER A 39 -1.44 -18.17 -1.14
N ASN A 40 -1.50 -17.19 -0.23
CA ASN A 40 -0.43 -16.22 0.00
C ASN A 40 -0.35 -15.79 1.48
N PRO A 41 0.47 -16.48 2.30
CA PRO A 41 0.60 -16.18 3.73
C PRO A 41 1.39 -14.91 4.05
N TYR A 42 1.91 -14.20 3.03
CA TYR A 42 2.61 -12.93 3.22
C TYR A 42 1.68 -11.71 3.12
N TRP A 43 0.40 -11.92 2.85
CA TRP A 43 -0.59 -10.85 2.76
C TRP A 43 -1.38 -10.72 4.06
N HIS A 44 -1.12 -9.64 4.79
CA HIS A 44 -1.75 -9.36 6.08
C HIS A 44 -3.01 -8.50 5.88
N VAL A 45 -4.12 -9.16 5.61
CA VAL A 45 -5.43 -8.53 5.42
C VAL A 45 -5.99 -8.13 6.78
N VAL A 46 -6.50 -6.92 6.85
CA VAL A 46 -7.21 -6.42 8.04
C VAL A 46 -8.70 -6.64 7.82
N VAL A 47 -9.34 -7.32 8.77
CA VAL A 47 -10.80 -7.43 8.86
C VAL A 47 -11.25 -6.73 10.14
N ASP A 48 -11.73 -5.49 9.99
CA ASP A 48 -12.27 -4.71 11.10
C ASP A 48 -13.66 -5.20 11.50
N VAL A 49 -13.95 -5.12 12.80
CA VAL A 49 -15.18 -5.66 13.38
C VAL A 49 -15.97 -4.55 14.06
N GLU A 50 -17.07 -4.12 13.43
CA GLU A 50 -17.99 -3.14 14.01
C GLU A 50 -19.17 -3.86 14.67
N THR A 51 -19.52 -3.49 15.90
CA THR A 51 -20.78 -3.94 16.52
C THR A 51 -21.71 -2.75 16.75
N LYS A 52 -22.87 -2.78 16.09
CA LYS A 52 -23.86 -1.71 16.12
C LYS A 52 -25.26 -2.29 16.26
N ASP A 53 -26.03 -1.78 17.22
CA ASP A 53 -27.40 -2.20 17.51
C ASP A 53 -27.54 -3.73 17.73
N GLY A 54 -26.52 -4.35 18.32
CA GLY A 54 -26.48 -5.81 18.57
C GLY A 54 -26.13 -6.66 17.34
N MET A 55 -25.86 -6.03 16.20
CA MET A 55 -25.39 -6.68 14.97
C MET A 55 -23.89 -6.49 14.81
N THR A 56 -23.20 -7.51 14.31
CA THR A 56 -21.76 -7.46 14.01
C THR A 56 -21.54 -7.40 12.51
N TYR A 57 -20.72 -6.45 12.08
CA TYR A 57 -20.32 -6.20 10.70
C TYR A 57 -18.81 -6.40 10.57
N PHE A 58 -18.40 -6.81 9.38
CA PHE A 58 -17.00 -7.08 9.05
C PHE A 58 -16.64 -6.26 7.82
N HIS A 59 -15.51 -5.60 7.88
CA HIS A 59 -15.01 -4.70 6.84
C HIS A 59 -13.56 -5.07 6.53
N ASP A 60 -13.20 -5.25 5.27
CA ASP A 60 -11.86 -5.73 4.91
C ASP A 60 -11.15 -4.85 3.89
N ASN A 61 -9.83 -5.04 3.77
CA ASN A 61 -8.99 -4.34 2.78
C ASN A 61 -8.40 -5.28 1.70
N TYR A 62 -9.00 -6.45 1.49
CA TYR A 62 -8.40 -7.51 0.67
C TYR A 62 -8.33 -7.15 -0.81
N VAL A 63 -9.27 -6.34 -1.30
CA VAL A 63 -9.27 -5.88 -2.70
C VAL A 63 -7.97 -5.13 -3.02
N GLY A 64 -7.38 -4.43 -2.06
CA GLY A 64 -6.07 -3.81 -2.27
C GLY A 64 -4.96 -4.79 -2.63
N TYR A 65 -4.96 -5.97 -2.00
CA TYR A 65 -4.01 -7.02 -2.35
C TYR A 65 -4.32 -7.64 -3.73
N LEU A 66 -5.60 -7.84 -4.04
CA LEU A 66 -6.02 -8.38 -5.34
C LEU A 66 -5.69 -7.46 -6.53
N LYS A 67 -5.66 -6.14 -6.32
CA LYS A 67 -5.37 -5.14 -7.37
C LYS A 67 -3.90 -4.75 -7.46
N LYS A 68 -3.08 -5.21 -6.52
CA LYS A 68 -1.69 -4.80 -6.32
C LYS A 68 -0.84 -4.89 -7.60
N GLU A 69 -0.75 -6.08 -8.20
CA GLU A 69 0.09 -6.31 -9.39
C GLU A 69 -0.34 -5.42 -10.58
N GLU A 70 -1.65 -5.34 -10.83
CA GLU A 70 -2.21 -4.56 -11.93
C GLU A 70 -1.97 -3.06 -11.73
N LEU A 71 -2.18 -2.58 -10.49
CA LEU A 71 -1.98 -1.18 -10.13
C LEU A 71 -0.50 -0.77 -10.14
N GLU A 72 0.39 -1.62 -9.63
CA GLU A 72 1.84 -1.41 -9.65
C GLU A 72 2.36 -1.30 -11.07
N LYS A 73 1.94 -2.21 -11.96
CA LYS A 73 2.28 -2.15 -13.38
C LYS A 73 1.77 -0.87 -14.03
N TYR A 74 0.54 -0.46 -13.72
CA TYR A 74 -0.02 0.78 -14.27
C TYR A 74 0.77 2.01 -13.80
N ILE A 75 1.11 2.09 -12.52
CA ILE A 75 1.91 3.18 -11.96
C ILE A 75 3.33 3.16 -12.52
N TYR A 76 3.95 1.98 -12.70
CA TYR A 76 5.26 1.84 -13.32
C TYR A 76 5.31 2.49 -14.71
N GLU A 77 4.33 2.21 -15.57
CA GLU A 77 4.26 2.81 -16.92
C GLU A 77 4.09 4.34 -16.88
N LEU A 78 3.45 4.88 -15.84
CA LEU A 78 3.32 6.33 -15.65
C LEU A 78 4.63 6.97 -15.17
N VAL A 79 5.41 6.28 -14.35
CA VAL A 79 6.57 6.87 -13.68
C VAL A 79 7.89 6.63 -14.42
N LYS A 80 7.96 5.56 -15.22
CA LYS A 80 9.14 5.19 -16.03
C LYS A 80 9.65 6.33 -16.94
N PRO A 81 8.80 7.14 -17.61
CA PRO A 81 9.28 8.26 -18.41
C PRO A 81 10.02 9.35 -17.62
N ILE A 82 9.83 9.42 -16.29
CA ILE A 82 10.41 10.44 -15.40
C ILE A 82 11.65 9.90 -14.68
N TYR A 83 11.58 8.67 -14.19
CA TYR A 83 12.64 8.08 -13.37
C TYR A 83 13.53 7.08 -14.12
N GLY A 84 13.15 6.67 -15.32
CA GLY A 84 13.80 5.56 -16.01
C GLY A 84 13.45 4.23 -15.37
N GLU A 85 14.44 3.35 -15.22
CA GLU A 85 14.23 2.07 -14.56
C GLU A 85 13.97 2.25 -13.05
N CYS A 86 12.89 1.67 -12.57
CA CYS A 86 12.41 1.82 -11.19
C CYS A 86 11.59 0.61 -10.74
N LYS A 87 11.37 0.48 -9.44
CA LYS A 87 10.44 -0.50 -8.87
C LYS A 87 9.28 0.22 -8.19
N VAL A 88 8.07 -0.31 -8.37
CA VAL A 88 6.85 0.25 -7.79
C VAL A 88 6.20 -0.81 -6.93
N TYR A 89 5.89 -0.45 -5.69
CA TYR A 89 5.12 -1.28 -4.76
C TYR A 89 3.97 -0.47 -4.17
N THR A 90 2.80 -1.10 -4.05
CA THR A 90 1.63 -0.55 -3.38
C THR A 90 1.33 -1.32 -2.11
N HIS A 91 0.93 -0.63 -1.05
CA HIS A 91 0.59 -1.28 0.21
C HIS A 91 -0.79 -0.79 0.69
N PRO A 92 -1.80 -1.68 0.78
CA PRO A 92 -3.08 -1.33 1.38
C PRO A 92 -2.87 -0.82 2.80
N TYR A 93 -3.54 0.26 3.20
CA TYR A 93 -3.45 0.70 4.60
C TYR A 93 -4.11 -0.32 5.53
N GLY A 94 -3.72 -0.32 6.81
CA GLY A 94 -4.32 -1.16 7.86
C GLY A 94 -5.74 -0.77 8.28
N PHE A 95 -6.55 -0.25 7.36
CA PHE A 95 -7.96 0.09 7.56
C PHE A 95 -8.80 -0.52 6.44
N PRO A 96 -10.09 -0.81 6.68
CA PRO A 96 -10.97 -1.39 5.67
C PRO A 96 -11.18 -0.51 4.44
N ASP A 97 -11.47 -1.18 3.33
CA ASP A 97 -11.95 -0.56 2.10
C ASP A 97 -13.46 -0.24 2.17
N ASP A 98 -14.01 0.34 1.09
CA ASP A 98 -15.45 0.48 0.87
C ASP A 98 -16.10 -0.91 0.75
N ASP A 99 -17.09 -1.22 1.59
CA ASP A 99 -17.77 -2.53 1.63
C ASP A 99 -18.37 -2.96 0.29
N SER A 100 -18.65 -1.99 -0.60
CA SER A 100 -19.14 -2.29 -1.95
C SER A 100 -18.10 -2.95 -2.85
N PHE A 101 -16.83 -3.00 -2.47
CA PHE A 101 -15.81 -3.66 -3.25
C PHE A 101 -15.92 -5.18 -3.17
N LEU A 102 -15.84 -5.77 -4.36
CA LEU A 102 -15.85 -7.20 -4.62
C LEU A 102 -14.56 -7.60 -5.35
N ARG A 103 -14.34 -8.90 -5.52
CA ARG A 103 -13.14 -9.45 -6.19
C ARG A 103 -12.88 -8.82 -7.57
N ASP A 104 -13.96 -8.55 -8.31
CA ASP A 104 -13.97 -7.99 -9.66
C ASP A 104 -13.98 -6.46 -9.72
N THR A 105 -13.82 -5.78 -8.58
CA THR A 105 -13.64 -4.32 -8.54
C THR A 105 -12.52 -3.90 -9.49
N ASP A 106 -12.83 -2.95 -10.37
CA ASP A 106 -11.86 -2.41 -11.33
C ASP A 106 -10.77 -1.58 -10.63
N ILE A 107 -9.56 -1.59 -11.17
CA ILE A 107 -8.40 -0.90 -10.58
C ILE A 107 -8.60 0.61 -10.45
N PHE A 108 -9.32 1.26 -11.36
CA PHE A 108 -9.53 2.71 -11.30
C PHE A 108 -10.58 3.06 -10.24
N MET A 109 -11.56 2.18 -10.03
CA MET A 109 -12.50 2.33 -8.92
C MET A 109 -11.78 2.18 -7.58
N TYR A 110 -10.94 1.14 -7.43
CA TYR A 110 -10.11 0.94 -6.25
C TYR A 110 -9.18 2.14 -6.03
N ALA A 111 -8.35 2.49 -7.01
CA ALA A 111 -7.33 3.54 -6.91
C ALA A 111 -7.91 4.92 -6.55
N LYS A 112 -9.16 5.20 -6.96
CA LYS A 112 -9.83 6.47 -6.69
C LYS A 112 -10.40 6.56 -5.27
N LYS A 113 -10.85 5.45 -4.70
CA LYS A 113 -11.64 5.42 -3.46
C LYS A 113 -10.85 4.87 -2.27
N SER A 114 -9.96 3.91 -2.48
CA SER A 114 -9.16 3.26 -1.45
C SER A 114 -7.97 4.06 -0.99
N ASN A 115 -7.52 3.76 0.23
CA ASN A 115 -6.32 4.36 0.79
C ASN A 115 -5.19 3.33 0.78
N PHE A 116 -4.09 3.65 0.10
CA PHE A 116 -2.90 2.81 0.03
C PHE A 116 -1.66 3.70 -0.08
N ILE A 117 -0.50 3.12 0.23
CA ILE A 117 0.81 3.75 0.04
C ILE A 117 1.32 3.36 -1.35
N ILE A 118 1.84 4.32 -2.09
CA ILE A 118 2.62 4.09 -3.30
C ILE A 118 4.09 4.29 -2.95
N ARG A 119 4.91 3.28 -3.18
CA ARG A 119 6.37 3.33 -2.97
C ARG A 119 7.06 3.16 -4.32
N ILE A 120 7.90 4.11 -4.68
CA ILE A 120 8.69 4.10 -5.91
C ILE A 120 10.16 4.09 -5.52
N PHE A 121 10.90 3.11 -6.01
CA PHE A 121 12.32 2.96 -5.77
C PHE A 121 13.07 3.24 -7.05
N VAL A 122 14.04 4.15 -6.97
CA VAL A 122 14.75 4.67 -8.13
C VAL A 122 16.24 4.69 -7.85
N CYS A 123 17.05 4.52 -8.90
CA CYS A 123 18.48 4.74 -8.77
C CYS A 123 18.73 6.24 -8.63
N SER A 124 19.62 6.63 -7.71
CA SER A 124 19.91 8.04 -7.46
C SER A 124 20.33 8.77 -8.74
N ASN A 125 19.52 9.76 -9.14
CA ASN A 125 19.94 10.85 -9.99
C ASN A 125 19.79 12.13 -9.16
N ARG A 126 20.91 12.71 -8.70
CA ARG A 126 20.90 13.86 -7.77
C ARG A 126 20.36 15.17 -8.39
N VAL A 127 19.70 15.11 -9.55
CA VAL A 127 19.24 16.26 -10.32
C VAL A 127 17.72 16.24 -10.40
N ASP A 128 17.11 17.33 -9.94
CA ASP A 128 15.68 17.63 -10.06
C ASP A 128 14.71 16.67 -9.33
N GLU A 129 15.14 16.02 -8.25
CA GLU A 129 14.34 15.01 -7.51
C GLU A 129 12.98 15.54 -7.01
N GLU A 130 12.94 16.74 -6.44
CA GLU A 130 11.69 17.38 -5.98
C GLU A 130 10.78 17.73 -7.16
N LYS A 131 11.35 18.23 -8.26
CA LYS A 131 10.58 18.55 -9.47
C LYS A 131 9.95 17.28 -10.06
N LYS A 132 10.72 16.19 -10.16
CA LYS A 132 10.22 14.87 -10.62
C LYS A 132 9.11 14.34 -9.71
N LEU A 133 9.26 14.52 -8.39
CA LEU A 133 8.22 14.15 -7.43
C LEU A 133 6.92 14.94 -7.70
N VAL A 134 7.02 16.26 -7.89
CA VAL A 134 5.87 17.12 -8.23
C VAL A 134 5.23 16.70 -9.55
N ASP A 135 6.03 16.37 -10.57
CA ASP A 135 5.52 15.88 -11.86
C ASP A 135 4.70 14.59 -11.70
N ILE A 136 5.19 13.64 -10.90
CA ILE A 136 4.46 12.41 -10.57
C ILE A 136 3.19 12.70 -9.77
N CYS A 137 3.24 13.56 -8.76
CA CYS A 137 2.06 13.97 -8.01
C CYS A 137 0.94 14.49 -8.92
N ASN A 138 1.30 15.31 -9.91
CA ASN A 138 0.37 15.84 -10.90
C ASN A 138 -0.19 14.72 -11.80
N ILE A 139 0.66 13.81 -12.28
CA ILE A 139 0.24 12.67 -13.12
C ILE A 139 -0.75 11.78 -12.36
N LEU A 140 -0.42 11.37 -11.14
CA LEU A 140 -1.26 10.50 -10.32
C LEU A 140 -2.60 11.16 -9.99
N SER A 141 -2.59 12.45 -9.62
CA SER A 141 -3.81 13.23 -9.36
C SER A 141 -4.70 13.31 -10.61
N ASN A 142 -4.11 13.58 -11.78
CA ASN A 142 -4.84 13.62 -13.06
C ASN A 142 -5.43 12.26 -13.44
N LYS A 143 -4.75 11.16 -13.11
CA LYS A 143 -5.24 9.79 -13.30
C LYS A 143 -6.20 9.33 -12.19
N LYS A 144 -6.48 10.18 -11.19
CA LYS A 144 -7.33 9.86 -10.03
C LYS A 144 -6.80 8.65 -9.24
N ILE A 145 -5.49 8.48 -9.19
CA ILE A 145 -4.81 7.53 -8.31
C ILE A 145 -4.61 8.25 -6.97
N CYS A 146 -5.57 8.08 -6.07
CA CYS A 146 -5.69 8.82 -4.81
C CYS A 146 -5.02 8.10 -3.64
N GLY A 147 -3.85 7.48 -3.86
CA GLY A 147 -3.09 6.81 -2.80
C GLY A 147 -2.73 7.81 -1.71
N GLY A 148 -3.03 7.50 -0.44
CA GLY A 148 -2.90 8.47 0.67
C GLY A 148 -1.48 8.96 0.90
N ARG A 149 -0.47 8.18 0.48
CA ARG A 149 0.93 8.56 0.58
C ARG A 149 1.70 8.09 -0.65
N LEU A 150 2.52 8.98 -1.20
CA LEU A 150 3.54 8.65 -2.20
C LEU A 150 4.92 8.79 -1.54
N VAL A 151 5.74 7.75 -1.70
CA VAL A 151 7.11 7.69 -1.17
C VAL A 151 8.05 7.36 -2.33
N VAL A 152 9.02 8.22 -2.59
CA VAL A 152 10.08 7.99 -3.58
C VAL A 152 11.41 7.81 -2.86
N THR A 153 11.98 6.62 -2.93
CA THR A 153 13.21 6.23 -2.23
C THR A 153 14.36 6.05 -3.22
N TYR A 154 15.48 6.71 -2.96
CA TYR A 154 16.65 6.72 -3.83
C TYR A 154 17.68 5.72 -3.34
N LEU A 155 18.04 4.76 -4.19
CA LEU A 155 18.95 3.65 -3.89
C LEU A 155 20.18 3.67 -4.80
N LYS A 156 21.20 2.88 -4.44
CA LYS A 156 22.23 2.47 -5.40
C LYS A 156 21.65 1.47 -6.40
N GLU A 157 22.23 1.41 -7.59
CA GLU A 157 21.75 0.57 -8.70
C GLU A 157 21.66 -0.92 -8.31
N GLU A 158 22.69 -1.43 -7.64
CA GLU A 158 22.76 -2.82 -7.16
C GLU A 158 21.58 -3.15 -6.23
N ASP A 159 21.30 -2.30 -5.25
CA ASP A 159 20.22 -2.54 -4.30
C ASP A 159 18.86 -2.45 -5.00
N LEU A 160 18.68 -1.51 -5.93
CA LEU A 160 17.47 -1.44 -6.73
C LEU A 160 17.26 -2.73 -7.53
N GLN A 161 18.31 -3.25 -8.17
CA GLN A 161 18.23 -4.47 -8.97
C GLN A 161 17.73 -5.67 -8.16
N TYR A 162 18.24 -5.85 -6.94
CA TYR A 162 17.89 -6.98 -6.06
C TYR A 162 16.72 -6.71 -5.11
N LEU A 163 16.14 -5.50 -5.12
CA LEU A 163 15.04 -5.15 -4.20
C LEU A 163 13.76 -5.96 -4.47
N GLU A 164 13.34 -6.75 -3.50
CA GLU A 164 12.02 -7.39 -3.46
C GLU A 164 11.17 -6.80 -2.34
N GLU A 165 9.85 -6.90 -2.48
CA GLU A 165 8.92 -6.32 -1.50
C GLU A 165 9.14 -6.86 -0.08
N ILE A 166 9.48 -8.13 0.06
CA ILE A 166 9.75 -8.78 1.35
C ILE A 166 10.91 -8.14 2.12
N TYR A 167 11.75 -7.34 1.46
CA TYR A 167 12.90 -6.67 2.06
C TYR A 167 12.64 -5.20 2.39
N LEU A 168 11.44 -4.66 2.11
CA LEU A 168 11.17 -3.23 2.33
C LEU A 168 11.28 -2.84 3.80
N ASP A 169 10.74 -3.62 4.72
CA ASP A 169 10.83 -3.29 6.15
C ASP A 169 12.29 -3.28 6.63
N ARG A 170 13.10 -4.23 6.16
CA ARG A 170 14.53 -4.24 6.44
C ARG A 170 15.22 -3.02 5.85
N LEU A 171 14.91 -2.65 4.61
CA LEU A 171 15.47 -1.48 3.94
C LEU A 171 15.24 -0.21 4.77
N PHE A 172 14.00 0.02 5.19
CA PHE A 172 13.64 1.21 5.98
C PHE A 172 14.20 1.17 7.41
N ASN A 173 14.13 0.02 8.09
CA ASN A 173 14.64 -0.12 9.47
C ASN A 173 16.16 -0.04 9.57
N SER A 174 16.88 -0.38 8.50
CA SER A 174 18.34 -0.27 8.43
C SER A 174 18.83 0.99 7.72
N GLU A 175 17.90 1.86 7.30
CA GLU A 175 18.20 3.13 6.63
C GLU A 175 19.11 2.96 5.39
N LYS A 176 19.05 1.81 4.72
CA LYS A 176 19.90 1.46 3.57
C LYS A 176 19.41 2.08 2.27
N PHE A 177 19.33 3.40 2.24
CA PHE A 177 18.96 4.23 1.09
C PHE A 177 19.67 5.59 1.20
N TYR A 178 19.74 6.36 0.12
CA TYR A 178 20.32 7.71 0.18
C TYR A 178 19.35 8.65 0.90
N LYS A 179 18.13 8.72 0.38
CA LYS A 179 17.04 9.50 0.97
C LYS A 179 15.69 9.01 0.47
N SER A 180 14.63 9.44 1.15
CA SER A 180 13.26 9.21 0.76
C SER A 180 12.46 10.51 0.81
N LEU A 181 11.72 10.80 -0.25
CA LEU A 181 10.80 11.92 -0.33
C LEU A 181 9.37 11.42 -0.18
N THR A 182 8.62 12.01 0.74
CA THR A 182 7.24 11.61 1.03
C THR A 182 6.32 12.80 0.85
N VAL A 183 5.16 12.56 0.24
CA VAL A 183 4.05 13.53 0.12
C VAL A 183 2.74 12.83 0.47
N VAL A 184 1.78 13.59 0.99
CA VAL A 184 0.48 13.05 1.41
C VAL A 184 -0.62 13.57 0.48
N TYR A 185 -1.54 12.68 0.10
CA TYR A 185 -2.69 13.05 -0.71
C TYR A 185 -3.82 13.63 0.14
N ASP A 186 -4.17 14.89 -0.08
CA ASP A 186 -5.32 15.53 0.56
C ASP A 186 -6.59 15.20 -0.21
N ARG A 187 -7.38 14.27 0.35
CA ARG A 187 -8.67 13.85 -0.21
C ARG A 187 -9.70 14.98 -0.33
N LYS A 188 -9.63 16.02 0.51
CA LYS A 188 -10.56 17.16 0.45
C LYS A 188 -10.21 18.09 -0.71
N LYS A 189 -8.91 18.25 -1.00
CA LYS A 189 -8.42 19.09 -2.11
C LYS A 189 -8.29 18.34 -3.43
N HIS A 190 -8.37 17.00 -3.40
CA HIS A 190 -8.13 16.14 -4.56
C HIS A 190 -6.74 16.36 -5.20
N SER A 191 -5.74 16.59 -4.36
CA SER A 191 -4.34 16.81 -4.75
C SER A 191 -3.40 16.38 -3.63
N TYR A 192 -2.12 16.23 -3.93
CA TYR A 192 -1.10 16.19 -2.89
C TYR A 192 -1.04 17.53 -2.14
N ASP A 193 -0.71 17.49 -0.86
CA ASP A 193 -0.71 18.66 0.04
C ASP A 193 0.38 19.69 -0.28
N GLY A 194 1.38 19.28 -1.05
CA GLY A 194 2.52 20.11 -1.45
C GLY A 194 3.64 20.14 -0.42
N GLU A 195 3.49 19.45 0.71
CA GLU A 195 4.55 19.31 1.71
C GLU A 195 5.41 18.10 1.38
N ILE A 196 6.71 18.34 1.15
CA ILE A 196 7.69 17.28 0.89
C ILE A 196 8.39 16.97 2.22
N TYR A 197 8.13 15.79 2.77
CA TYR A 197 8.83 15.27 3.93
C TYR A 197 10.06 14.49 3.47
N VAL A 198 11.23 14.89 3.95
CA VAL A 198 12.52 14.27 3.60
C VAL A 198 12.99 13.38 4.75
N THR A 199 13.39 12.17 4.42
CA THR A 199 14.07 11.25 5.33
C THR A 199 15.42 10.90 4.74
N GLU A 200 16.50 11.30 5.40
CA GLU A 200 17.86 10.90 5.04
C GLU A 200 18.09 9.46 5.52
N GLY A 201 18.83 8.67 4.74
CA GLY A 201 19.27 7.35 5.17
C GLY A 201 20.65 7.38 5.85
N ASP A 202 21.26 6.21 5.96
CA ASP A 202 22.58 6.01 6.55
C ASP A 202 23.64 6.85 5.80
N GLU A 203 24.38 7.70 6.52
CA GLU A 203 25.41 8.56 5.93
C GLU A 203 26.53 7.79 5.21
N GLU A 204 26.76 6.53 5.59
CA GLU A 204 27.75 5.64 4.98
C GLU A 204 27.17 4.82 3.82
N TYR A 205 25.89 5.01 3.49
CA TYR A 205 25.26 4.32 2.37
C TYR A 205 25.85 4.74 1.02
N GLY A 206 26.45 3.77 0.31
CA GLY A 206 27.04 3.98 -1.01
C GLY A 206 28.42 4.66 -1.01
N LYS A 207 29.07 4.79 0.15
CA LYS A 207 30.50 5.06 0.29
C LYS A 207 31.30 3.75 0.28
#